data_AF-A0AA38BY85-F1
#
_entry.id   AF-A0AA38BY85-F1
#
_cell.length_a   1.000
_cell.length_b   1.000
_cell.length_c   1.000
_cell.angle_alpha   90.00
_cell.angle_beta   90.00
_cell.angle_gamma   90.00
#
_symmetry.space_group_name_H-M   'P 1'
#
loop_
_entity.id
_entity.type
_entity.pdbx_description
1 polymer ?
#
loop_
_entity_poly.entity_id
_entity_poly.type
_entity_poly.pdbx_seq_one_letter_code
_entity_poly.pdbx_strand_id
1 'polypeptide(L)'
;NAKNKFNNNKKDQNQKQNQANVVEQSIALYIALSASNDNEWILDSGASRHMTCTPGILSDIVKCEENIYLGDNSIIRSEGSGNVKLSNG
;
A
#
# COMPACT_ATOMS: atom_id res chain seq x y z
N ASN A 1 12.17 -28.74 47.41
CA ASN A 1 11.04 -27.80 47.17
C ASN A 1 11.50 -26.71 46.22
N ALA A 2 11.48 -26.97 44.91
CA ALA A 2 10.40 -26.61 43.96
C ALA A 2 10.47 -25.11 43.57
N LYS A 3 11.33 -24.75 42.62
CA LYS A 3 11.08 -24.59 41.16
C LYS A 3 10.25 -23.35 40.78
N ASN A 4 10.97 -22.33 40.31
CA ASN A 4 10.72 -21.47 39.15
C ASN A 4 9.27 -21.37 38.64
N LYS A 5 8.63 -20.21 38.82
CA LYS A 5 7.39 -19.81 38.12
C LYS A 5 7.39 -18.31 37.83
N PHE A 6 8.04 -17.90 36.75
CA PHE A 6 7.62 -16.72 36.00
C PHE A 6 6.91 -17.23 34.75
N ASN A 7 5.58 -17.22 34.81
CA ASN A 7 4.71 -17.68 33.73
C ASN A 7 4.75 -16.69 32.57
N ASN A 8 5.23 -17.17 31.43
CA ASN A 8 4.99 -16.60 30.11
C ASN A 8 3.49 -16.62 29.81
N ASN A 9 2.91 -15.45 29.54
CA ASN A 9 1.61 -15.31 28.88
C ASN A 9 1.53 -13.93 28.21
N LYS A 10 2.30 -13.71 27.14
CA LYS A 10 1.87 -12.77 26.09
C LYS A 10 1.32 -13.63 24.97
N LYS A 11 0.00 -13.67 24.90
CA LYS A 11 -0.78 -14.33 23.87
C LYS A 11 -0.31 -13.80 22.51
N ASP A 12 0.18 -14.70 21.66
CA ASP A 12 0.33 -14.45 20.23
C ASP A 12 -1.03 -14.03 19.69
N GLN A 13 -1.19 -12.73 19.47
CA GLN A 13 -2.30 -12.20 18.70
C GLN A 13 -2.01 -12.51 17.23
N ASN A 14 -2.26 -13.76 16.85
CA ASN A 14 -2.55 -14.14 15.46
C ASN A 14 -3.89 -13.50 15.06
N GLN A 15 -3.92 -12.18 14.98
CA GLN A 15 -4.88 -11.52 14.12
C GLN A 15 -4.29 -11.61 12.73
N LYS A 16 -4.71 -12.63 11.97
CA LYS A 16 -4.69 -12.55 10.51
C LYS A 16 -5.51 -11.32 10.14
N GLN A 17 -4.85 -10.17 10.06
CA GLN A 17 -5.40 -9.00 9.41
C GLN A 17 -5.55 -9.42 7.96
N ASN A 18 -6.81 -9.66 7.56
CA ASN A 18 -7.18 -9.77 6.17
C ASN A 18 -6.77 -8.45 5.53
N GLN A 19 -5.60 -8.41 4.89
CA GLN A 19 -5.17 -7.25 4.13
C GLN A 19 -6.18 -7.05 3.00
N ALA A 20 -6.78 -5.86 2.96
CA ALA A 20 -7.72 -5.46 1.93
C ALA A 20 -7.07 -5.62 0.55
N ASN A 21 -7.87 -6.12 -0.38
CA ASN A 21 -7.51 -6.64 -1.69
C ASN A 21 -6.62 -5.63 -2.46
N VAL A 22 -5.60 -6.10 -3.18
CA VAL A 22 -4.64 -5.29 -3.98
C VAL A 22 -5.35 -4.35 -4.99
N VAL A 23 -6.61 -4.65 -5.31
CA VAL A 23 -7.53 -3.89 -6.16
C VAL A 23 -8.08 -2.64 -5.46
N GLU A 24 -8.25 -2.67 -4.14
CA GLU A 24 -8.97 -1.65 -3.37
C GLU A 24 -8.08 -0.42 -3.09
N GLN A 25 -6.77 -0.59 -2.90
CA GLN A 25 -5.83 0.52 -2.63
C GLN A 25 -5.57 1.39 -3.87
N SER A 26 -5.41 0.76 -5.03
CA SER A 26 -5.20 1.47 -6.30
C SER A 26 -6.49 2.17 -6.75
N ILE A 27 -7.66 1.56 -6.52
CA ILE A 27 -8.96 2.21 -6.70
C ILE A 27 -9.14 3.35 -5.68
N ALA A 28 -8.79 3.17 -4.41
CA ALA A 28 -8.92 4.20 -3.38
C ALA A 28 -8.05 5.43 -3.70
N LEU A 29 -6.80 5.21 -4.16
CA LEU A 29 -5.93 6.29 -4.63
C LEU A 29 -6.56 7.01 -5.83
N TYR A 30 -7.04 6.26 -6.83
CA TYR A 30 -7.69 6.86 -8.00
C TYR A 30 -8.96 7.64 -7.64
N ILE A 31 -9.82 7.09 -6.78
CA ILE A 31 -11.03 7.75 -6.28
C ILE A 31 -10.66 9.03 -5.55
N ALA A 32 -9.70 8.98 -4.61
CA ALA A 32 -9.25 10.16 -3.87
C ALA A 32 -8.69 11.25 -4.81
N LEU A 33 -8.01 10.88 -5.89
CA LEU A 33 -7.51 11.81 -6.90
C LEU A 33 -8.60 12.39 -7.81
N SER A 34 -9.66 11.62 -8.06
CA SER A 34 -10.75 11.98 -8.98
C SER A 34 -11.94 12.67 -8.30
N ALA A 35 -11.99 12.67 -6.97
CA ALA A 35 -13.05 13.30 -6.20
C ALA A 35 -12.91 14.83 -6.29
N SER A 36 -13.77 15.47 -7.09
CA SER A 36 -13.86 16.91 -7.19
C SER A 36 -14.71 17.50 -6.06
N ASN A 37 -14.09 18.46 -5.38
CA ASN A 37 -14.63 19.59 -4.59
C ASN A 37 -15.58 19.27 -3.40
N ASP A 38 -15.18 19.79 -2.24
CA ASP A 38 -15.91 19.93 -0.97
C ASP A 38 -15.73 18.83 0.10
N ASN A 39 -15.02 17.74 -0.18
CA ASN A 39 -14.68 16.74 0.84
C ASN A 39 -13.17 16.66 1.06
N GLU A 40 -12.73 16.91 2.30
CA GLU A 40 -11.36 16.65 2.71
C GLU A 40 -11.13 15.13 2.85
N TRP A 41 -10.17 14.60 2.11
CA TRP A 41 -9.76 13.19 2.21
C TRP A 41 -8.46 13.08 3.01
N ILE A 42 -8.47 12.26 4.07
CA ILE A 42 -7.25 11.83 4.75
C ILE A 42 -6.79 10.53 4.07
N LEU A 43 -5.73 10.62 3.27
CA LEU A 43 -5.11 9.46 2.64
C LEU A 43 -4.04 8.87 3.57
N ASP A 44 -4.38 7.82 4.32
CA ASP A 44 -3.40 6.94 4.96
C ASP A 44 -3.33 5.62 4.20
N SER A 45 -2.20 5.35 3.57
CA SER A 45 -2.00 4.16 2.75
C SER A 45 -1.04 3.15 3.36
N GLY A 46 -0.35 3.50 4.47
CA GLY A 46 0.61 2.64 5.15
C GLY A 46 1.80 2.14 4.30
N ALA A 47 1.97 2.60 3.05
CA ALA A 47 3.01 2.12 2.14
C ALA A 47 3.82 3.27 1.55
N SER A 48 5.13 3.05 1.40
CA SER A 48 6.05 4.04 0.82
C SER A 48 5.94 4.17 -0.70
N ARG A 49 5.47 3.11 -1.38
CA ARG A 49 5.31 3.05 -2.84
C ARG A 49 4.09 2.23 -3.20
N HIS A 50 3.31 2.70 -4.18
CA HIS A 50 2.12 2.02 -4.70
C HIS A 50 2.30 1.71 -6.17
N MET A 51 1.81 0.55 -6.62
CA MET A 51 1.80 0.18 -8.03
C MET A 51 0.56 0.72 -8.74
N THR A 52 0.71 1.12 -9.99
CA THR A 52 -0.41 1.51 -10.86
C THR A 52 -0.17 1.04 -12.29
N CYS A 53 -1.25 0.70 -12.99
CA CYS A 53 -1.25 0.40 -14.42
C CYS A 53 -1.68 1.61 -15.26
N THR A 54 -1.82 2.79 -14.65
CA THR A 54 -2.30 4.02 -15.30
C THR A 54 -1.18 5.07 -15.28
N PRO A 55 -0.21 5.03 -16.22
CA PRO A 55 0.92 5.97 -16.22
C PRO A 55 0.50 7.44 -16.29
N GLY A 56 -0.66 7.74 -16.89
CA GLY A 56 -1.15 9.11 -17.08
C GLY A 56 -1.43 9.90 -15.79
N ILE A 57 -1.52 9.25 -14.63
CA ILE A 57 -1.68 9.93 -13.32
C ILE A 57 -0.33 10.33 -12.68
N LEU A 58 0.78 9.82 -13.23
CA LEU A 58 2.12 10.07 -12.70
C LEU A 58 2.75 11.28 -13.41
N SER A 59 3.37 12.15 -12.63
CA SER A 59 4.30 13.16 -13.11
C SER A 59 5.75 12.68 -12.97
N ASP A 60 6.65 13.27 -13.76
CA ASP A 60 8.09 13.08 -13.65
C ASP A 60 8.51 11.60 -13.74
N ILE A 61 7.89 10.88 -14.67
CA ILE A 61 8.12 9.44 -14.86
C ILE A 61 9.59 9.21 -15.22
N VAL A 62 10.27 8.44 -14.38
CA VAL A 62 11.61 7.92 -14.61
C VAL A 62 11.48 6.45 -14.98
N LYS A 63 12.10 6.05 -16.11
CA LYS A 63 12.18 4.65 -16.51
C LYS A 63 12.99 3.87 -15.45
N CYS A 64 12.41 2.81 -14.92
CA CYS A 64 13.09 1.90 -14.00
C CYS A 64 12.57 0.47 -14.22
N GLU A 65 13.49 -0.49 -14.22
CA GLU A 65 13.18 -1.90 -14.34
C GLU A 65 13.49 -2.59 -13.01
N GLU A 66 12.51 -2.61 -12.12
CA GLU A 66 12.59 -3.25 -10.81
C GLU A 66 11.70 -4.50 -10.78
N ASN A 67 12.18 -5.56 -10.12
CA ASN A 67 11.35 -6.73 -9.85
C ASN A 67 10.39 -6.44 -8.69
N ILE A 68 9.12 -6.73 -8.91
CA ILE A 68 8.05 -6.60 -7.92
C ILE A 68 7.55 -8.01 -7.61
N TYR A 69 7.67 -8.40 -6.35
CA TYR A 69 7.25 -9.71 -5.85
C TYR A 69 5.82 -9.61 -5.34
N LEU A 70 4.92 -10.41 -5.93
CA LEU A 70 3.52 -10.44 -5.56
C LEU A 70 3.24 -11.51 -4.49
N GLY A 71 2.10 -11.39 -3.82
CA GLY A 71 1.70 -12.32 -2.76
C GLY A 71 1.42 -13.76 -3.24
N ASP A 72 1.29 -13.96 -4.55
CA ASP A 72 1.14 -15.27 -5.18
C ASP A 72 2.50 -15.88 -5.64
N ASN A 73 3.61 -15.29 -5.20
CA ASN A 73 4.99 -15.61 -5.60
C ASN A 73 5.33 -15.33 -7.07
N SER A 74 4.42 -14.72 -7.84
CA SER A 74 4.79 -14.23 -9.17
C SER A 74 5.68 -13.00 -9.07
N ILE A 75 6.44 -12.75 -10.15
CA ILE A 75 7.32 -11.60 -10.27
C ILE A 75 6.88 -10.82 -11.50
N ILE A 76 6.55 -9.54 -11.30
CA ILE A 76 6.32 -8.59 -12.39
C ILE A 76 7.46 -7.57 -12.43
N ARG A 77 7.58 -6.83 -13.54
CA ARG A 77 8.58 -5.76 -13.68
C ARG A 77 7.91 -4.42 -13.77
N SER A 78 8.48 -3.42 -13.09
CA SER A 78 8.11 -2.02 -13.34
C SER A 78 8.63 -1.59 -14.71
N GLU A 79 7.88 -0.70 -15.37
CA GLU A 79 8.35 0.02 -16.56
C GLU A 79 8.90 1.41 -16.21
N GLY A 80 8.46 1.95 -15.06
CA GLY A 80 8.86 3.27 -14.57
C GLY A 80 8.25 3.58 -13.21
N SER A 81 8.67 4.69 -12.64
CA SER A 81 8.11 5.25 -11.41
C SER A 81 8.03 6.76 -11.51
N GLY A 82 7.07 7.36 -10.81
CA GLY A 82 6.84 8.80 -10.83
C GLY A 82 6.04 9.23 -9.60
N ASN A 83 5.71 10.52 -9.55
CA ASN A 83 4.98 11.11 -8.44
C ASN A 83 3.51 11.31 -8.78
N VAL A 84 2.63 11.15 -7.81
CA VAL A 84 1.24 11.59 -7.93
C VAL A 84 1.14 12.99 -7.36
N LYS A 85 0.68 13.96 -8.15
CA LYS A 85 0.42 15.32 -7.68
C LYS A 85 -0.96 15.38 -7.05
N LEU A 86 -1.01 15.64 -5.75
CA LEU A 86 -2.24 16.01 -5.05
C LEU A 86 -2.41 17.52 -5.20
N SER A 87 -3.42 17.96 -5.94
CA SER A 87 -3.82 19.36 -5.94
C SER A 87 -4.95 19.54 -4.93
N ASN A 88 -4.77 20.46 -3.98
CA ASN A 88 -5.91 21.03 -3.30
C ASN A 88 -6.60 21.94 -4.34
N GLY A 89 -7.87 21.70 -4.61
CA GLY A 89 -8.69 22.63 -5.40
C GLY A 89 -8.71 24.02 -4.79
#